data_AF-A0A951Z4U6-F1
#
_entry.id   AF-A0A951Z4U6-F1
#
_cell.length_a   1.000
_cell.length_b   1.000
_cell.length_c   1.000
_cell.angle_alpha   90.00
_cell.angle_beta   90.00
_cell.angle_gamma   90.00
#
_symmetry.space_group_name_H-M   'P 1'
#
loop_
_entity.id
_entity.type
_entity.pdbx_description
1 polymer ?
#
loop_
_entity_poly.entity_id
_entity_poly.type
_entity_poly.pdbx_seq_one_letter_code
_entity_poly.pdbx_strand_id
1 'polypeptide(L)'
;MLTIREGVPRRKLGSQLGWFLLWLGTTAVAVYLNPNAAGHGTHQSLGLPPCPSVLAMGRPCPGCGLTTSFALTVRGSLGAAFQAHALGTFLYALFTVAAF
;
A
#
# COMPACT_ATOMS: atom_id res chain seq x y z
N MET A 1 -0.80 23.36 22.23
CA MET A 1 -2.23 23.58 21.97
C MET A 1 -2.79 22.29 21.37
N LEU A 2 -2.98 21.26 22.20
CA LEU A 2 -3.59 19.99 21.81
C LEU A 2 -5.01 20.00 22.34
N THR A 3 -5.95 20.47 21.52
CA THR A 3 -7.37 20.30 21.80
C THR A 3 -7.71 18.84 21.60
N ILE A 4 -7.54 18.02 22.64
CA ILE A 4 -8.23 16.74 22.73
C ILE A 4 -9.72 17.08 22.54
N ARG A 5 -10.32 16.62 21.44
CA ARG A 5 -11.75 16.82 21.18
C ARG A 5 -12.52 16.05 22.26
N GLU A 6 -12.84 16.74 23.35
CA GLU A 6 -13.79 16.33 24.39
C GLU A 6 -15.17 16.13 23.74
N GLY A 7 -15.41 14.96 23.13
CA GLY A 7 -16.66 14.68 22.42
C GLY A 7 -16.60 13.64 21.31
N VAL A 8 -15.44 13.06 20.99
CA VAL A 8 -15.39 11.94 20.04
C VAL A 8 -15.92 10.67 20.71
N PRO A 9 -17.00 10.03 20.22
CA PRO A 9 -17.51 8.81 20.81
C PRO A 9 -16.42 7.74 20.81
N ARG A 10 -16.24 7.00 21.93
CA ARG A 10 -15.19 5.98 22.11
C ARG A 10 -15.08 4.98 20.94
N ARG A 11 -16.19 4.66 20.27
CA ARG A 11 -16.23 3.83 19.04
C ARG A 11 -15.47 4.46 17.85
N LYS A 12 -15.55 5.78 17.66
CA LYS A 12 -14.79 6.51 16.62
C LYS A 12 -13.29 6.54 16.91
N LEU A 13 -12.91 6.70 18.18
CA LEU A 13 -11.50 6.67 18.58
C LEU A 13 -10.88 5.29 18.34
N GLY A 14 -11.60 4.22 18.70
CA GLY A 14 -11.18 2.84 18.43
C GLY A 14 -11.03 2.55 16.93
N SER A 15 -11.96 3.01 16.10
CA SER A 15 -11.85 2.83 14.65
C SER A 15 -10.68 3.59 14.04
N GLN A 16 -10.39 4.81 14.49
CA GLN A 16 -9.25 5.58 13.99
C GLN A 16 -7.92 4.97 14.41
N LEU A 17 -7.81 4.48 15.65
CA LEU A 17 -6.61 3.76 16.09
C LEU A 17 -6.39 2.49 15.25
N GLY A 18 -7.47 1.75 14.95
CA GLY A 18 -7.41 0.57 14.07
C GLY A 18 -6.92 0.92 12.65
N TRP A 19 -7.44 1.99 12.06
CA TRP A 19 -6.99 2.48 10.75
C TRP A 19 -5.52 2.91 10.76
N PHE A 20 -5.10 3.64 11.79
CA PHE A 20 -3.71 4.06 11.95
C PHE A 20 -2.75 2.87 12.08
N LEU A 21 -3.10 1.86 12.88
CA LEU A 21 -2.29 0.64 13.04
C LEU A 21 -2.20 -0.16 11.75
N LEU A 22 -3.30 -0.28 11.00
CA LEU A 22 -3.31 -0.95 9.70
C LEU A 22 -2.41 -0.21 8.69
N TRP A 23 -2.50 1.12 8.66
CA TRP A 23 -1.66 1.97 7.83
C TRP A 23 -0.18 1.84 8.18
N LEU A 24 0.14 1.88 9.48
CA LEU A 24 1.51 1.74 9.98
C LEU A 24 2.09 0.37 9.58
N GLY A 25 1.34 -0.72 9.78
CA GLY A 25 1.77 -2.06 9.39
C GLY A 25 2.01 -2.20 7.89
N THR A 26 1.10 -1.69 7.07
CA THR A 26 1.23 -1.71 5.60
C THR A 26 2.44 -0.90 5.14
N THR A 27 2.65 0.27 5.73
CA THR A 27 3.80 1.15 5.43
C THR A 27 5.11 0.49 5.83
N ALA A 28 5.19 -0.11 7.03
CA ALA A 28 6.37 -0.82 7.49
C ALA A 28 6.73 -1.99 6.55
N VAL A 29 5.73 -2.76 6.11
CA VAL A 29 5.93 -3.81 5.09
C VAL A 29 6.41 -3.20 3.77
N ALA A 30 5.79 -2.14 3.28
CA ALA A 30 6.20 -1.48 2.04
C ALA A 30 7.65 -0.93 2.07
N VAL A 31 8.11 -0.44 3.22
CA VAL A 31 9.51 -0.03 3.44
C VAL A 31 10.45 -1.22 3.43
N TYR A 32 10.06 -2.33 4.05
CA TYR A 32 10.87 -3.54 4.15
C TYR A 32 11.01 -4.25 2.80
N LEU A 33 9.95 -4.27 2.00
CA LEU A 33 9.94 -4.94 0.70
C LEU A 33 10.86 -4.23 -0.30
N ASN A 34 11.64 -5.02 -1.03
CA ASN A 34 12.43 -4.52 -2.15
C ASN A 34 11.55 -4.53 -3.42
N PRO A 35 11.23 -3.37 -4.02
CA PRO A 35 10.39 -3.32 -5.20
C PRO A 35 11.05 -4.05 -6.38
N ASN A 36 10.28 -4.90 -7.04
CA ASN A 36 10.76 -5.63 -8.21
C ASN A 36 10.88 -4.70 -9.44
N ALA A 37 12.02 -4.75 -10.14
CA ALA A 37 12.29 -4.00 -11.36
C ALA A 37 11.29 -4.29 -12.51
N ALA A 38 10.67 -5.47 -12.51
CA ALA A 38 9.60 -5.81 -13.46
C ALA A 38 8.29 -5.01 -13.22
N GLY A 39 8.20 -4.19 -12.17
CA GLY A 39 7.01 -3.43 -11.81
C GLY A 39 5.94 -4.28 -11.10
N HIS A 40 6.08 -5.60 -11.03
CA HIS A 40 5.15 -6.51 -10.36
C HIS A 40 5.86 -7.65 -9.63
N GLY A 41 5.15 -8.39 -8.78
CA GLY A 41 5.69 -9.58 -8.12
C GLY A 41 6.42 -9.30 -6.79
N THR A 42 6.47 -8.05 -6.33
CA THR A 42 7.04 -7.70 -5.02
C THR A 42 6.35 -8.46 -3.87
N HIS A 43 5.07 -8.82 -4.03
CA HIS A 43 4.31 -9.64 -3.08
C HIS A 43 4.89 -11.05 -2.88
N GLN A 44 5.67 -11.58 -3.83
CA GLN A 44 6.27 -12.91 -3.71
C GLN A 44 7.31 -12.97 -2.59
N SER A 45 7.95 -11.85 -2.25
CA SER A 45 8.88 -11.78 -1.11
C SER A 45 8.18 -11.91 0.26
N LEU A 46 6.85 -11.83 0.28
CA LEU A 46 6.01 -12.16 1.45
C LEU A 46 5.64 -13.65 1.51
N GLY A 47 6.16 -14.49 0.60
CA GLY A 47 5.80 -15.91 0.49
C GLY A 47 4.50 -16.19 -0.25
N LEU A 48 3.91 -15.19 -0.90
CA LEU A 48 2.71 -15.36 -1.72
C LEU A 48 3.06 -15.98 -3.09
N PRO A 49 2.13 -16.76 -3.68
CA PRO A 49 2.37 -17.38 -4.98
C PRO A 49 2.53 -16.35 -6.11
N PRO A 50 3.21 -16.72 -7.20
CA PRO A 50 3.24 -15.93 -8.44
C PRO A 50 1.82 -15.68 -8.97
N CYS A 51 1.65 -14.58 -9.70
CA CYS A 51 0.34 -14.21 -10.24
C CYS A 51 -0.11 -15.22 -11.32
N PRO A 52 -1.30 -15.85 -11.19
CA PRO A 52 -1.78 -16.82 -12.16
C PRO A 52 -1.91 -16.25 -13.58
N SER A 53 -2.28 -14.97 -13.72
CA SER A 53 -2.39 -14.32 -15.04
C SER A 53 -1.05 -14.22 -15.76
N VAL A 54 0.02 -13.93 -15.02
CA VAL A 54 1.38 -13.87 -15.57
C VAL A 54 1.84 -15.28 -15.96
N LEU A 55 1.51 -16.29 -15.15
CA LEU A 55 1.84 -17.69 -15.47
C LEU A 55 1.06 -18.24 -16.67
N ALA A 56 -0.24 -17.94 -16.76
CA ALA A 56 -1.13 -18.52 -17.77
C ALA A 56 -1.15 -17.74 -19.08
N MET A 57 -1.12 -16.41 -19.01
CA MET A 57 -1.25 -15.52 -20.18
C MET A 57 0.02 -14.74 -20.51
N GLY A 58 1.06 -14.80 -19.66
CA GLY A 58 2.28 -14.01 -19.83
C GLY A 58 2.05 -12.50 -19.67
N ARG A 59 0.91 -12.09 -19.11
CA ARG A 59 0.52 -10.68 -19.00
C ARG A 59 0.09 -10.32 -17.57
N PRO A 60 0.43 -9.12 -17.07
CA PRO A 60 -0.03 -8.65 -15.78
C PRO A 60 -1.55 -8.43 -15.78
N CYS A 61 -2.24 -8.90 -14.74
CA CYS A 61 -3.65 -8.56 -14.49
C CYS A 61 -3.80 -7.09 -14.06
N PRO A 62 -5.01 -6.50 -14.07
CA PRO A 62 -5.20 -5.09 -13.67
C PRO A 62 -4.74 -4.77 -12.24
N GLY A 63 -4.64 -5.76 -11.35
CA GLY A 63 -4.13 -5.58 -9.98
C GLY A 63 -2.64 -5.90 -9.80
N CYS A 64 -1.94 -6.36 -10.85
CA CYS A 64 -0.49 -6.61 -10.76
C CYS A 64 0.26 -5.29 -10.50
N GLY A 65 1.27 -5.37 -9.64
CA GLY A 65 2.13 -4.23 -9.35
C GLY A 65 1.66 -3.34 -8.20
N LEU A 66 0.52 -3.61 -7.57
CA LEU A 66 0.03 -2.81 -6.43
C LEU A 66 1.05 -2.73 -5.27
N THR A 67 1.58 -3.87 -4.82
CA THR A 67 2.58 -3.90 -3.73
C THR A 67 3.90 -3.24 -4.14
N THR A 68 4.30 -3.39 -5.40
CA THR A 68 5.47 -2.71 -5.96
C THR A 68 5.26 -1.20 -5.98
N SER A 69 4.08 -0.75 -6.42
CA SER A 69 3.69 0.65 -6.46
C SER A 69 3.73 1.26 -5.06
N PHE A 70 3.16 0.58 -4.05
CA PHE A 70 3.24 1.03 -2.66
C PHE A 70 4.68 1.16 -2.16
N ALA A 71 5.52 0.15 -2.38
CA ALA A 71 6.93 0.19 -2.00
C ALA A 71 7.69 1.34 -2.68
N LEU A 72 7.38 1.63 -3.95
CA LEU A 72 7.95 2.76 -4.70
C LEU A 72 7.40 4.11 -4.23
N THR A 73 6.11 4.19 -3.89
CA THR A 73 5.47 5.40 -3.35
C THR A 73 6.10 5.81 -2.03
N VAL A 74 6.31 4.87 -1.10
CA VAL A 74 6.94 5.16 0.20
C VAL A 74 8.40 5.60 0.04
N ARG A 75 9.07 5.17 -1.03
CA ARG A 75 10.44 5.59 -1.39
C ARG A 75 10.48 6.90 -2.18
N GLY A 76 9.34 7.55 -2.45
CA GLY A 76 9.25 8.79 -3.22
C GLY A 76 9.42 8.63 -4.73
N SER A 77 9.52 7.40 -5.24
CA SER A 77 9.68 7.12 -6.68
C SER A 77 8.33 7.07 -7.40
N LEU A 78 7.62 8.20 -7.43
CA LEU A 78 6.24 8.27 -7.94
C LEU A 78 6.13 7.86 -9.41
N GLY A 79 7.07 8.27 -10.26
CA GLY A 79 7.05 7.89 -11.69
C GLY A 79 7.10 6.38 -11.88
N ALA A 80 8.01 5.70 -11.18
CA ALA A 80 8.10 4.24 -11.20
C ALA A 80 6.87 3.59 -10.54
N ALA A 81 6.32 4.19 -9.48
CA ALA A 81 5.12 3.70 -8.82
C ALA A 81 3.89 3.72 -9.75
N PHE A 82 3.75 4.77 -10.57
CA PHE A 82 2.70 4.89 -11.59
C PHE A 82 2.85 3.86 -12.71
N GLN A 83 4.09 3.61 -13.16
CA GLN A 83 4.37 2.58 -14.16
C GLN A 83 4.11 1.17 -13.62
N ALA A 84 4.42 0.92 -12.35
CA ALA A 84 4.13 -0.34 -11.69
C ALA A 84 2.62 -0.57 -11.54
N HIS A 85 1.88 0.44 -11.08
CA HIS A 85 0.42 0.39 -11.02
C HIS A 85 -0.18 1.81 -10.95
N ALA A 86 -0.94 2.20 -11.97
CA ALA A 86 -1.46 3.56 -12.11
C ALA A 86 -2.31 4.04 -10.92
N LEU A 87 -3.07 3.14 -10.29
CA LEU A 87 -3.91 3.47 -9.14
C LEU A 87 -3.21 3.27 -7.79
N GLY A 88 -2.07 2.59 -7.74
CA GLY A 88 -1.41 2.23 -6.49
C GLY A 88 -0.99 3.45 -5.68
N THR A 89 -0.37 4.43 -6.32
CA THR A 89 0.02 5.70 -5.68
C THR A 89 -1.19 6.43 -5.07
N PHE A 90 -2.30 6.51 -5.80
CA PHE A 90 -3.52 7.18 -5.33
C PHE A 90 -4.17 6.43 -4.16
N LEU A 91 -4.23 5.10 -4.23
CA LEU A 91 -4.75 4.27 -3.15
C LEU A 91 -3.92 4.42 -1.87
N TYR A 92 -2.59 4.45 -1.99
CA TYR A 92 -1.71 4.67 -0.85
C TYR A 92 -1.88 6.08 -0.24
N ALA A 93 -2.04 7.11 -1.08
CA ALA A 93 -2.30 8.47 -0.63
C ALA A 93 -3.64 8.57 0.11
N LEU A 94 -4.72 8.01 -0.46
CA LEU A 94 -6.04 7.98 0.17
C LEU A 94 -6.00 7.21 1.50
N PHE A 95 -5.31 6.07 1.53
CA PHE A 95 -5.15 5.28 2.73
C PHE A 95 -4.38 6.03 3.83
N THR A 96 -3.37 6.81 3.44
CA THR A 96 -2.65 7.70 4.35
C THR A 96 -3.58 8.78 4.90
N VAL A 97 -4.35 9.46 4.05
CA VAL A 97 -5.31 10.49 4.49
C VAL A 97 -6.38 9.91 5.43
N ALA A 98 -6.88 8.70 5.16
CA ALA A 98 -7.90 8.05 5.98
C ALA A 98 -7.39 7.56 7.35
N ALA A 99 -6.07 7.39 7.49
CA ALA A 99 -5.45 6.96 8.73
C ALA A 99 -5.30 8.10 9.77
N PHE A 100 -5.35 9.36 9.31
CA PHE A 100 -5.28 10.57 10.14
C PHE A 100 -6.66 11.20 10.34
#